data_AF-A0A1V6IYK6-F1
#
_entry.id   AF-A0A1V6IYK6-F1
#
_cell.length_a   1.000
_cell.length_b   1.000
_cell.length_c   1.000
_cell.angle_alpha   90.00
_cell.angle_beta   90.00
_cell.angle_gamma   90.00
#
_symmetry.space_group_name_H-M   'P 1'
#
loop_
_entity.id
_entity.type
_entity.pdbx_description
1 polymer ?
#
loop_
_entity_poly.entity_id
_entity_poly.type
_entity_poly.pdbx_seq_one_letter_code
_entity_poly.pdbx_strand_id
1 'polypeptide(L)' 'MNTVKKIYADMPEIINVPKEFIHRKGEVIIILDEAVPKKASFLKDFYGSIPDFPERAPQGDFEERVPL' A
#
# COMPACT_ATOMS: atom_id res chain seq x y z
N MET A 1 2.15 -3.56 -22.64
CA MET A 1 2.55 -4.53 -21.60
C MET A 1 1.49 -5.61 -21.55
N ASN A 2 1.81 -6.86 -21.93
CA ASN A 2 0.87 -7.98 -21.83
C ASN A 2 1.18 -8.75 -20.54
N THR A 3 0.26 -8.73 -19.58
CA THR A 3 0.41 -9.36 -18.28
C THR A 3 -0.65 -10.45 -18.14
N VAL A 4 -0.21 -11.69 -17.89
CA VAL A 4 -1.12 -12.81 -17.62
C VAL A 4 -1.29 -12.94 -16.11
N LYS A 5 -2.47 -12.57 -15.59
CA LYS A 5 -2.81 -12.78 -14.18
C LYS A 5 -3.49 -14.14 -14.03
N LYS A 6 -2.83 -15.08 -13.34
CA LYS A 6 -3.44 -16.33 -12.89
C LYS A 6 -3.56 -16.31 -11.38
N ILE A 7 -4.77 -16.53 -10.88
CA ILE A 7 -5.04 -16.67 -9.45
C ILE A 7 -5.16 -18.16 -9.18
N TYR A 8 -4.33 -18.66 -8.27
CA TYR A 8 -4.37 -20.03 -7.81
C TYR A 8 -4.94 -20.04 -6.39
N ALA A 9 -5.89 -20.94 -6.12
CA ALA A 9 -6.43 -21.14 -4.77
C ALA A 9 -5.42 -21.88 -3.86
N ASP A 10 -4.63 -22.77 -4.46
CA ASP A 10 -3.49 -23.44 -3.84
C ASP A 10 -2.30 -23.33 -4.80
N MET A 11 -1.12 -22.99 -4.26
CA MET A 11 0.05 -22.68 -5.07
C MET A 11 0.70 -23.97 -5.57
N PRO A 12 0.73 -24.24 -6.88
CA PRO A 12 1.33 -25.45 -7.40
C PRO A 12 2.87 -25.38 -7.32
N GLU A 13 3.53 -26.54 -7.19
CA GLU A 13 4.99 -26.65 -7.21
C GLU A 13 5.60 -26.21 -8.55
N ILE A 14 4.84 -26.34 -9.65
CA ILE A 14 5.30 -26.03 -11.02
C ILE A 14 4.30 -25.09 -11.71
N ILE A 15 4.76 -23.90 -12.09
CA ILE A 15 3.98 -22.92 -12.85
C ILE A 15 4.31 -23.05 -14.35
N ASN A 16 3.34 -23.53 -15.14
CA ASN A 16 3.49 -23.62 -16.58
C ASN A 16 3.33 -22.25 -17.26
N VAL A 17 4.40 -21.79 -17.91
CA VAL A 17 4.44 -20.57 -18.70
C VAL A 17 3.86 -20.84 -20.10
N PRO A 18 2.94 -20.00 -20.62
CA PRO A 18 2.42 -20.18 -21.97
C PRO A 18 3.52 -20.09 -23.03
N LYS A 19 3.38 -20.86 -24.12
CA LYS A 19 4.40 -20.99 -25.19
C LYS A 19 4.86 -19.65 -25.78
N GLU A 20 3.97 -18.67 -25.80
CA GLU A 20 4.19 -17.31 -26.32
C GLU A 20 5.25 -16.51 -25.53
N PHE A 21 5.52 -16.91 -24.28
CA PHE A 21 6.45 -16.22 -23.38
C PHE A 21 7.78 -16.98 -23.22
N ILE A 22 7.92 -18.17 -23.82
CA ILE A 22 9.18 -18.93 -23.80
C ILE A 22 10.26 -18.14 -24.56
N HIS A 23 11.48 -18.09 -24.01
CA HIS A 23 12.63 -17.32 -24.52
C HIS A 23 12.48 -15.78 -24.51
N ARG A 24 11.49 -15.23 -23.82
CA ARG A 24 11.36 -13.77 -23.62
C ARG A 24 11.78 -13.38 -22.20
N LYS A 25 12.38 -12.19 -22.05
CA LYS A 25 12.70 -11.64 -20.73
C LYS A 25 11.39 -11.29 -20.01
N GLY A 26 11.17 -11.88 -18.84
CA GLY A 26 9.96 -11.68 -18.05
C GLY A 26 10.29 -11.62 -16.55
N GLU A 27 9.38 -11.02 -15.80
CA GLU A 27 9.42 -10.93 -14.34
C GLU A 27 8.21 -11.69 -13.78
N VAL A 28 8.43 -12.49 -12.74
CA VAL A 28 7.38 -13.26 -12.07
C VAL A 28 7.15 -12.67 -10.69
N ILE A 29 5.95 -12.17 -10.44
CA ILE A 29 5.53 -11.61 -9.15
C ILE A 29 4.58 -12.61 -8.49
N ILE A 30 4.99 -13.17 -7.36
CA ILE A 30 4.16 -14.06 -6.55
C ILE A 30 3.58 -13.23 -5.39
N ILE A 31 2.26 -13.12 -5.34
CA ILE A 31 1.55 -12.48 -4.22
C ILE A 31 0.89 -13.61 -3.44
N LEU A 32 1.42 -13.90 -2.26
CA LEU A 32 0.79 -14.82 -1.33
C LEU A 32 -0.29 -14.06 -0.57
N ASP A 33 -1.51 -14.58 -0.59
CA ASP A 33 -2.58 -14.16 0.31
C ASP A 33 -2.35 -14.84 1.67
N GLU A 34 -1.15 -14.61 2.25
CA GLU A 34 -1.08 -14.69 3.69
C GLU A 34 -2.06 -13.62 4.15
N ALA A 35 -3.15 -14.05 4.79
CA ALA A 35 -3.82 -13.20 5.73
C ALA A 35 -2.77 -12.86 6.79
N VAL A 36 -1.88 -11.91 6.47
CA VAL A 36 -1.04 -11.22 7.42
C VAL A 36 -2.07 -10.81 8.45
N PRO A 37 -2.06 -11.38 9.66
CA PRO A 37 -2.96 -10.91 10.68
C PRO A 37 -2.67 -9.43 10.71
N LYS A 38 -3.65 -8.60 10.29
CA LYS A 38 -3.50 -7.16 10.34
C LYS A 38 -3.19 -6.91 11.80
N LYS A 39 -1.90 -6.78 12.15
CA LYS A 39 -1.51 -6.38 13.47
C LYS A 39 -2.27 -5.09 13.62
N ALA A 40 -3.22 -5.07 14.54
CA ALA A 40 -3.93 -3.85 14.87
C ALA A 40 -2.85 -2.91 15.38
N SER A 41 -2.26 -2.14 14.46
CA SER A 41 -1.24 -1.15 14.77
C SER A 41 -2.02 -0.02 15.40
N PHE A 42 -1.95 0.05 16.72
CA PHE A 42 -2.52 1.18 17.41
C PHE A 42 -1.64 2.40 17.09
N LEU A 43 -2.22 3.60 17.02
CA LEU A 43 -1.47 4.83 16.72
C LEU A 43 -0.23 5.01 17.63
N LYS A 44 -0.31 4.53 18.88
CA LYS A 44 0.78 4.47 19.85
C LYS A 44 2.01 3.67 19.39
N ASP A 45 1.80 2.66 18.54
CA ASP A 45 2.88 1.78 18.04
C ASP A 45 3.67 2.45 16.92
N PHE A 46 3.13 3.50 16.28
CA PHE A 46 3.75 4.20 15.16
C PHE A 46 4.46 5.50 15.56
N TYR A 47 3.93 6.23 16.54
CA TYR A 47 4.43 7.55 16.92
C TYR A 47 5.25 7.58 18.22
N GLY A 48 5.38 6.44 18.92
CA GLY A 48 5.70 6.50 20.35
C GLY A 48 4.64 7.32 21.09
N SER A 49 4.91 7.74 22.33
CA SER A 49 4.08 8.77 22.97
C SER A 49 4.29 10.08 22.20
N ILE A 50 3.28 10.53 21.47
CA ILE A 50 3.27 11.88 20.87
C ILE A 50 3.60 12.86 22.00
N PRO A 51 4.74 13.57 21.94
CA PRO A 51 5.05 14.57 22.97
C PRO A 51 4.01 15.68 22.89
N ASP A 52 3.70 16.28 24.03
CA ASP A 52 2.75 17.39 24.08
C ASP A 52 3.12 18.44 23.04
N PHE A 53 2.17 18.77 22.17
CA PHE A 53 2.36 19.83 21.19
C PHE A 53 2.59 21.14 21.94
N PRO A 54 3.57 21.97 21.51
CA PRO A 54 3.75 23.28 22.11
C PRO A 54 2.46 24.10 21.97
N GLU A 55 2.24 25.03 22.90
CA GLU A 55 1.12 25.96 22.83
C GLU A 55 1.07 26.62 21.45
N ARG A 56 -0.06 26.49 20.77
CA ARG A 56 -0.23 27.05 19.43
C ARG A 56 -0.43 28.54 19.56
N ALA A 57 0.33 29.31 18.79
CA ALA A 57 0.07 30.73 18.61
C ALA A 57 -1.28 30.94 17.87
N PRO A 58 -1.98 32.07 18.12
CA PRO A 58 -3.20 32.42 17.39
C PRO A 58 -2.93 32.46 15.87
N GLN A 59 -3.79 31.82 15.09
CA GLN A 59 -3.61 31.63 13.63
C GLN A 59 -4.13 32.82 12.79
N GLY A 60 -4.14 34.02 13.37
CA GLY A 60 -4.71 35.21 12.74
C GLY A 60 -6.24 35.23 12.77
N ASP A 61 -6.81 36.33 12.25
CA ASP A 61 -8.24 36.54 12.16
C ASP A 61 -8.80 36.08 10.80
N PHE A 62 -10.11 35.84 10.76
CA PHE A 62 -10.81 35.51 9.53
C PHE A 62 -10.84 36.72 8.58
N GLU A 63 -10.43 36.53 7.32
CA GLU A 63 -10.56 37.54 6.27
C GLU A 63 -11.88 37.38 5.51
N GLU A 64 -12.67 38.46 5.46
CA GLU A 64 -13.85 38.55 4.61
C GLU A 64 -13.45 38.90 3.17
N ARG A 65 -13.97 38.14 2.20
CA ARG A 65 -13.75 38.42 0.78
C ARG A 65 -14.63 39.59 0.35
N VAL A 66 -14.02 40.64 -0.21
CA VAL A 66 -14.77 41.74 -0.84
C VAL A 66 -15.36 41.24 -2.17
N PRO A 67 -16.69 41.30 -2.39
CA PRO A 67 -17.29 40.98 -3.67
C PRO A 67 -16.90 42.06 -4.72
N LEU A 68 -16.51 41.60 -5.91
CA LEU A 68 -16.15 42.41 -7.08
C LEU A 68 -17.34 43.21 -7.64
#